data_AF-A0AA40VWC3-F1
#
_entry.id   AF-A0AA40VWC3-F1
#
_cell.length_a   1.000
_cell.length_b   1.000
_cell.length_c   1.000
_cell.angle_alpha   90.00
_cell.angle_beta   90.00
_cell.angle_gamma   90.00
#
_symmetry.space_group_name_H-M   'P 1'
#
loop_
_entity.id
_entity.type
_entity.pdbx_description
1 polymer ?
#
loop_
_entity_poly.entity_id
_entity_poly.type
_entity_poly.pdbx_seq_one_letter_code
_entity_poly.pdbx_strand_id
1 'polypeptide(L)'
;MITPANRHLEENVTVSPGIKSEYDARNFGRNWAAARGYNPDQMATFAAALFQKWGAEALSTQKFEDHFQGFVQAKTSIRSQRQTYGDQEWKLRDDWILETVKHLAIVNIAGLAGSTALYANLKNDPSTALKFSIGLFGLGLLLAVVDLFTNARAHYLNGLRANSLRDNAHMAESWDALVAVATAKYSSDEGDLCTQCAEVAGALSAFAAAIGVVLLIVHVI
;
A
#
# COMPACT_ATOMS: atom_id res chain seq x y z
N MET A 1 34.68 20.29 -27.77
CA MET A 1 34.75 20.01 -29.22
C MET A 1 34.67 18.50 -29.38
N ILE A 2 33.49 17.97 -29.67
CA ILE A 2 33.24 16.54 -29.84
C ILE A 2 32.68 16.37 -31.25
N THR A 3 33.36 15.57 -32.05
CA THR A 3 33.08 15.31 -33.46
C THR A 3 31.75 14.56 -33.61
N PRO A 4 30.80 15.00 -34.46
CA PRO A 4 29.65 14.18 -34.80
C PRO A 4 30.10 13.10 -35.80
N ALA A 5 30.16 11.85 -35.35
CA ALA A 5 30.33 10.71 -36.24
C ALA A 5 29.02 10.47 -37.00
N ASN A 6 28.98 10.97 -38.24
CA ASN A 6 28.02 10.58 -39.26
C ASN A 6 28.05 9.06 -39.43
N ARG A 7 27.02 8.38 -38.91
CA ARG A 7 26.74 6.98 -39.25
C ARG A 7 25.59 6.97 -40.24
N HIS A 8 25.95 7.11 -41.52
CA HIS A 8 25.11 6.66 -42.62
C HIS A 8 25.02 5.13 -42.52
N LEU A 9 24.04 4.64 -41.76
CA LEU A 9 23.50 3.31 -41.98
C LEU A 9 22.40 3.49 -43.01
N GLU A 10 22.71 3.16 -44.26
CA GLU A 10 21.70 2.78 -45.22
C GLU A 10 20.96 1.59 -44.62
N GLU A 11 19.79 1.86 -44.03
CA GLU A 11 18.83 0.85 -43.63
C GLU A 11 18.39 0.16 -44.91
N ASN A 12 19.06 -0.94 -45.26
CA ASN A 12 18.41 -2.02 -45.97
C ASN A 12 17.21 -2.42 -45.10
N VAL A 13 16.05 -1.83 -45.39
CA VAL A 13 14.76 -2.27 -44.87
C VAL A 13 14.50 -3.62 -45.51
N THR A 14 15.22 -4.65 -45.06
CA THR A 14 14.81 -6.04 -45.21
C THR A 14 13.40 -6.08 -44.66
N VAL A 15 12.43 -6.27 -45.55
CA VAL A 15 11.05 -6.62 -45.19
C VAL A 15 11.18 -7.76 -44.19
N SER A 16 10.97 -7.45 -42.92
CA SER A 16 11.24 -8.40 -41.84
C SER A 16 10.43 -9.65 -42.18
N PRO A 17 11.08 -10.82 -42.39
CA PRO A 17 10.33 -12.05 -42.61
C PRO A 17 9.34 -12.16 -41.45
N GLY A 18 8.04 -12.23 -41.77
CA GLY A 18 6.99 -12.18 -40.76
C GLY A 18 7.26 -13.19 -39.63
N ILE A 19 6.79 -12.86 -38.43
CA ILE A 19 6.95 -13.72 -37.24
C ILE A 19 6.11 -14.98 -37.46
N LYS A 20 6.76 -16.10 -37.82
CA LYS A 20 6.09 -17.35 -38.23
C LYS A 20 6.12 -18.42 -37.15
N SER A 21 6.99 -18.27 -36.17
CA SER A 21 7.17 -19.23 -35.09
C SER A 21 7.28 -18.54 -33.73
N GLU A 22 7.06 -19.30 -32.66
CA GLU A 22 7.30 -18.82 -31.29
C GLU A 22 8.76 -18.38 -31.10
N TYR A 23 9.70 -19.08 -31.74
CA TYR A 23 11.12 -18.73 -31.70
C TYR A 23 11.38 -17.34 -32.33
N ASP A 24 10.75 -17.06 -33.48
CA ASP A 24 10.83 -15.73 -34.11
C ASP A 24 10.22 -14.66 -33.21
N ALA A 25 9.10 -14.95 -32.56
CA ALA A 25 8.45 -14.02 -31.63
C ALA A 25 9.35 -13.71 -30.43
N ARG A 26 9.96 -14.73 -29.83
CA ARG A 26 10.94 -14.57 -28.72
C ARG A 26 12.11 -13.70 -29.13
N ASN A 27 12.72 -13.97 -30.29
CA ASN A 27 13.85 -13.20 -30.80
C ASN A 27 13.45 -11.76 -31.13
N PHE A 28 12.26 -11.56 -31.71
CA PHE A 28 11.72 -10.22 -31.98
C PHE A 28 11.54 -9.44 -30.67
N GLY A 29 10.93 -10.04 -29.65
CA GLY A 29 10.78 -9.45 -28.31
C GLY A 29 12.11 -9.09 -27.66
N ARG A 30 13.12 -9.99 -27.71
CA ARG A 30 14.47 -9.72 -27.19
C ARG A 30 15.12 -8.52 -27.86
N ASN A 31 15.12 -8.50 -29.19
CA ASN A 31 15.76 -7.44 -29.97
C ASN A 31 15.06 -6.10 -29.74
N TRP A 32 13.72 -6.10 -29.74
CA TRP A 32 12.91 -4.92 -29.45
C TRP A 32 13.22 -4.34 -28.07
N ALA A 33 13.31 -5.20 -27.06
CA ALA A 33 13.61 -4.83 -25.68
C ALA A 33 15.05 -4.32 -25.51
N ALA A 34 16.03 -5.03 -26.07
CA ALA A 34 17.44 -4.65 -26.02
C ALA A 34 17.68 -3.29 -26.67
N ALA A 35 17.05 -3.01 -27.82
CA ALA A 35 17.16 -1.74 -28.52
C ALA A 35 16.59 -0.54 -27.72
N ARG A 36 15.72 -0.81 -26.73
CA ARG A 36 15.01 0.23 -25.93
C ARG A 36 15.39 0.21 -24.45
N GLY A 37 16.35 -0.62 -24.05
CA GLY A 37 16.80 -0.72 -22.65
C GLY A 37 15.83 -1.43 -21.71
N TYR A 38 14.95 -2.29 -22.21
CA TYR A 38 14.08 -3.15 -21.40
C TYR A 38 14.70 -4.53 -21.19
N ASN A 39 14.16 -5.30 -20.23
CA ASN A 39 14.61 -6.68 -19.96
C ASN A 39 14.31 -7.59 -21.18
N PRO A 40 15.33 -8.12 -21.87
CA PRO A 40 15.12 -8.92 -23.08
C PRO A 40 14.39 -10.23 -22.83
N ASP A 41 14.68 -10.92 -21.72
CA ASP A 41 14.09 -12.23 -21.43
C ASP A 41 12.61 -12.12 -21.06
N GLN A 42 12.23 -11.11 -20.28
CA GLN A 42 10.82 -10.85 -19.98
C GLN A 42 10.02 -10.56 -21.25
N MET A 43 10.57 -9.76 -22.17
CA MET A 43 9.87 -9.43 -23.41
C MET A 43 9.85 -10.63 -24.38
N ALA A 44 10.87 -11.49 -24.33
CA ALA A 44 10.86 -12.76 -25.05
C ALA A 44 9.70 -13.66 -24.59
N THR A 45 9.55 -13.82 -23.26
CA THR A 45 8.45 -14.59 -22.67
C THR A 45 7.09 -13.98 -23.01
N PHE A 46 6.95 -12.65 -22.91
CA PHE A 46 5.73 -11.96 -23.29
C PHE A 46 5.37 -12.18 -24.77
N ALA A 47 6.35 -12.06 -25.66
CA ALA A 47 6.16 -12.28 -27.09
C ALA A 47 5.76 -13.72 -27.42
N ALA A 48 6.37 -14.71 -26.75
CA ALA A 48 5.99 -16.11 -26.87
C ALA A 48 4.53 -16.34 -26.45
N ALA A 49 4.12 -15.79 -25.31
CA ALA A 49 2.75 -15.90 -24.81
C ALA A 49 1.74 -15.22 -25.75
N LEU A 50 2.09 -14.06 -26.31
CA LEU A 50 1.27 -13.35 -27.29
C LEU A 50 1.06 -14.19 -28.56
N PHE A 51 2.16 -14.78 -29.07
CA PHE A 51 2.14 -15.64 -30.24
C PHE A 51 1.30 -16.90 -30.00
N GLN A 52 1.44 -17.55 -28.85
CA GLN A 52 0.62 -18.73 -28.49
C GLN A 52 -0.88 -18.39 -28.41
N LYS A 53 -1.22 -17.19 -27.93
CA LYS A 53 -2.61 -16.76 -27.75
C LYS A 53 -3.32 -16.44 -29.08
N TRP A 54 -2.63 -15.84 -30.05
CA TRP A 54 -3.27 -15.33 -31.28
C TRP A 54 -2.74 -15.95 -32.58
N GLY A 55 -1.63 -16.68 -32.53
CA GLY A 55 -1.03 -17.34 -33.69
C GLY A 55 -0.31 -16.40 -34.65
N ALA A 56 0.38 -16.99 -35.64
CA ALA A 56 1.17 -16.28 -36.64
C ALA A 56 0.31 -15.41 -37.59
N GLU A 57 -0.91 -15.85 -37.90
CA GLU A 57 -1.75 -15.19 -38.91
C GLU A 57 -2.38 -13.88 -38.40
N ALA A 58 -2.53 -13.73 -37.07
CA ALA A 58 -3.19 -12.58 -36.48
C ALA A 58 -2.23 -11.40 -36.18
N LEU A 59 -0.94 -11.68 -36.07
CA LEU A 59 0.06 -10.74 -35.53
C LEU A 59 1.09 -10.32 -36.58
N SER A 60 0.94 -9.10 -37.10
CA SER A 60 2.01 -8.42 -37.85
C SER A 60 3.08 -7.91 -36.89
N THR A 61 4.27 -7.60 -37.42
CA THR A 61 5.35 -6.95 -36.66
C THR A 61 4.86 -5.69 -35.95
N GLN A 62 4.11 -4.83 -36.64
CA GLN A 62 3.52 -3.63 -36.06
C GLN A 62 2.63 -3.95 -34.86
N LYS A 63 1.75 -4.96 -34.97
CA LYS A 63 0.89 -5.37 -33.85
C LYS A 63 1.71 -5.83 -32.65
N PHE A 64 2.78 -6.61 -32.87
CA PHE A 64 3.69 -6.99 -31.77
C PHE A 64 4.28 -5.75 -31.09
N GLU A 65 4.75 -4.77 -31.85
CA GLU A 65 5.28 -3.53 -31.29
C GLU A 65 4.23 -2.76 -30.49
N ASP A 66 3.00 -2.64 -31.00
CA ASP A 66 1.89 -1.99 -30.30
C ASP A 66 1.60 -2.69 -28.97
N HIS A 67 1.60 -4.03 -28.97
CA HIS A 67 1.41 -4.83 -27.75
C HIS A 67 2.57 -4.68 -26.76
N PHE A 68 3.82 -4.62 -27.23
CA PHE A 68 4.98 -4.38 -26.38
C PHE A 68 4.93 -3.00 -25.74
N GLN A 69 4.60 -1.97 -26.51
CA GLN A 69 4.43 -0.61 -26.01
C GLN A 69 3.31 -0.54 -24.97
N GLY A 70 2.13 -1.11 -25.29
CA GLY A 70 1.01 -1.16 -24.37
C GLY A 70 1.35 -1.91 -23.07
N PHE A 71 2.06 -3.03 -23.16
CA PHE A 71 2.49 -3.80 -21.99
C PHE A 71 3.46 -3.01 -21.11
N VAL A 72 4.47 -2.36 -21.69
CA VAL A 72 5.43 -1.53 -20.94
C VAL A 72 4.74 -0.32 -20.30
N GLN A 73 3.85 0.35 -21.02
CA GLN A 73 3.07 1.47 -20.49
C GLN A 73 2.17 1.03 -19.34
N ALA A 74 1.47 -0.10 -19.48
CA ALA A 74 0.64 -0.67 -18.42
C ALA A 74 1.48 -1.04 -17.18
N LYS A 75 2.63 -1.72 -17.37
CA LYS A 75 3.58 -2.02 -16.27
C LYS A 75 4.01 -0.75 -15.54
N THR A 76 4.38 0.28 -16.29
CA THR A 76 4.85 1.55 -15.72
C THR A 76 3.74 2.28 -14.97
N SER A 77 2.54 2.34 -15.55
CA SER A 77 1.36 2.95 -14.93
C SER A 77 0.97 2.25 -13.63
N ILE A 78 0.86 0.92 -13.65
CA ILE A 78 0.53 0.14 -12.44
C ILE A 78 1.60 0.34 -11.37
N ARG A 79 2.89 0.29 -11.72
CA ARG A 79 3.98 0.55 -10.77
C ARG A 79 3.86 1.93 -10.14
N SER A 80 3.63 2.96 -10.95
CA SER A 80 3.46 4.32 -10.45
C SER A 80 2.26 4.44 -9.52
N GLN A 81 1.12 3.86 -9.87
CA GLN A 81 -0.07 3.87 -9.02
C GLN A 81 0.16 3.15 -7.69
N ARG A 82 0.77 1.95 -7.72
CA ARG A 82 1.07 1.18 -6.51
C ARG A 82 2.11 1.88 -5.64
N GLN A 83 3.10 2.54 -6.23
CA GLN A 83 4.06 3.36 -5.49
C GLN A 83 3.37 4.55 -4.82
N THR A 84 2.58 5.34 -5.55
CA THR A 84 1.85 6.48 -4.97
C THR A 84 0.96 6.04 -3.81
N TYR A 85 0.25 4.92 -3.95
CA TYR A 85 -0.56 4.37 -2.87
C TYR A 85 0.31 3.92 -1.69
N GLY A 86 1.41 3.21 -1.92
CA GLY A 86 2.35 2.80 -0.87
C GLY A 86 2.91 4.00 -0.11
N ASP A 87 3.32 5.06 -0.81
CA ASP A 87 3.83 6.29 -0.21
C ASP A 87 2.76 7.00 0.64
N GLN A 88 1.49 6.97 0.22
CA GLN A 88 0.36 7.47 1.02
C GLN A 88 0.16 6.65 2.30
N GLU A 89 0.19 5.32 2.21
CA GLU A 89 0.07 4.44 3.39
C GLU A 89 1.24 4.64 4.37
N TRP A 90 2.46 4.83 3.87
CA TRP A 90 3.62 5.15 4.73
C TRP A 90 3.44 6.48 5.45
N LYS A 91 2.97 7.51 4.74
CA LYS A 91 2.67 8.80 5.35
C LYS A 91 1.58 8.68 6.42
N LEU A 92 0.47 7.99 6.12
CA LEU A 92 -0.63 7.79 7.06
C LEU A 92 -0.16 7.05 8.31
N ARG A 93 0.66 6.02 8.17
CA ARG A 93 1.28 5.33 9.31
C ARG A 93 2.04 6.31 10.20
N ASP A 94 2.90 7.14 9.63
CA ASP A 94 3.72 8.07 10.39
C ASP A 94 2.85 9.15 11.07
N ASP A 95 1.83 9.64 10.38
CA ASP A 95 0.83 10.57 10.93
C ASP A 95 0.09 9.94 12.12
N TRP A 96 -0.35 8.68 12.02
CA TRP A 96 -1.00 7.97 13.12
C TRP A 96 -0.05 7.70 14.30
N ILE A 97 1.22 7.39 14.05
CA ILE A 97 2.22 7.23 15.13
C ILE A 97 2.40 8.56 15.88
N LEU A 98 2.53 9.67 15.16
CA LEU A 98 2.63 10.99 15.76
C LEU A 98 1.36 11.33 16.56
N GLU A 99 0.19 11.02 16.02
CA GLU A 99 -1.08 11.23 16.70
C GLU A 99 -1.20 10.37 17.97
N THR A 100 -0.68 9.14 17.94
CA THR A 100 -0.57 8.25 19.11
C THR A 100 0.23 8.90 20.21
N VAL A 101 1.41 9.45 19.88
CA VAL A 101 2.29 10.11 20.85
C VAL A 101 1.62 11.36 21.44
N LYS A 102 0.91 12.15 20.63
CA LYS A 102 0.16 13.32 21.12
C LYS A 102 -0.93 12.91 22.11
N HIS A 103 -1.75 11.92 21.77
CA HIS A 103 -2.80 11.44 22.66
C HIS A 103 -2.23 10.86 23.96
N LEU A 104 -1.16 10.07 23.89
CA LEU A 104 -0.47 9.56 25.08
C LEU A 104 0.07 10.70 25.96
N ALA A 105 0.64 11.74 25.37
CA ALA A 105 1.13 12.90 26.13
C ALA A 105 -0.01 13.65 26.82
N ILE A 106 -1.11 13.92 26.10
CA ILE A 106 -2.31 14.58 26.65
C ILE A 106 -2.89 13.75 27.78
N VAL A 107 -3.03 12.43 27.59
CA VAL A 107 -3.59 11.55 28.60
C VAL A 107 -2.68 11.44 29.81
N ASN A 108 -1.36 11.39 29.65
CA ASN A 108 -0.44 11.39 30.79
C ASN A 108 -0.56 12.68 31.60
N ILE A 109 -0.64 13.84 30.95
CA ILE A 109 -0.81 15.13 31.63
C ILE A 109 -2.18 15.20 32.33
N ALA A 110 -3.26 14.83 31.63
CA ALA A 110 -4.61 14.81 32.17
C ALA A 110 -4.76 13.79 33.32
N GLY A 111 -4.14 12.62 33.18
CA GLY A 111 -4.13 11.56 34.19
C GLY A 111 -3.35 11.98 35.44
N LEU A 112 -2.22 12.69 35.29
CA LEU A 112 -1.49 13.29 36.41
C LEU A 112 -2.33 14.37 37.09
N ALA A 113 -2.93 15.30 36.34
CA ALA A 113 -3.80 16.34 36.88
C ALA A 113 -5.01 15.74 37.63
N GLY A 114 -5.66 14.75 37.03
CA GLY A 114 -6.76 14.01 37.65
C GLY A 114 -6.31 13.27 38.91
N SER A 115 -5.19 12.56 38.89
CA SER A 115 -4.63 11.89 40.07
C SER A 115 -4.29 12.87 41.19
N THR A 116 -3.79 14.05 40.84
CA THR A 116 -3.48 15.12 41.82
C THR A 116 -4.76 15.70 42.42
N ALA A 117 -5.80 15.92 41.61
CA ALA A 117 -7.12 16.37 42.07
C ALA A 117 -7.83 15.33 42.94
N LEU A 118 -7.68 14.04 42.62
CA LEU A 118 -8.18 12.93 43.42
C LEU A 118 -7.44 12.83 44.76
N TYR A 119 -6.11 12.94 44.75
CA TYR A 119 -5.29 12.94 45.97
C TYR A 119 -5.64 14.10 46.90
N ALA A 120 -5.96 15.27 46.35
CA ALA A 120 -6.42 16.42 47.13
C ALA A 120 -7.78 16.17 47.82
N ASN A 121 -8.67 15.37 47.20
CA ASN A 121 -10.00 15.05 47.73
C ASN A 121 -10.06 13.78 48.61
N LEU A 122 -9.02 12.93 48.55
CA LEU A 122 -8.89 11.65 49.28
C LEU A 122 -8.83 11.77 50.81
N LYS A 123 -8.83 12.99 51.38
CA LYS A 123 -8.98 13.18 52.83
C LYS A 123 -10.32 12.68 53.38
N ASN A 124 -11.31 12.48 52.50
CA ASN A 124 -12.58 11.81 52.80
C ASN A 124 -12.62 10.49 52.01
N ASP A 125 -12.95 9.38 52.67
CA ASP A 125 -12.95 8.01 52.13
C ASP A 125 -13.41 7.93 50.65
N PRO A 126 -12.59 7.41 49.70
CA PRO A 126 -12.89 7.50 48.28
C PRO A 126 -14.14 6.69 47.94
N SER A 127 -15.16 7.41 47.47
CA SER A 127 -16.44 6.82 47.09
C SER A 127 -16.26 5.70 46.06
N THR A 128 -17.16 4.72 46.09
CA THR A 128 -17.19 3.61 45.10
C THR A 128 -17.24 4.14 43.65
N ALA A 129 -17.94 5.26 43.41
CA ALA A 129 -18.02 5.91 42.11
C ALA A 129 -16.65 6.38 41.60
N LEU A 130 -15.79 6.87 42.49
CA LEU A 130 -14.42 7.30 42.16
C LEU A 130 -13.57 6.14 41.66
N LYS A 131 -13.63 5.00 42.35
CA LYS A 131 -12.89 3.78 41.99
C LYS A 131 -13.32 3.25 40.62
N PHE A 132 -14.62 3.22 40.34
CA PHE A 132 -15.15 2.83 39.03
C PHE A 132 -14.74 3.80 37.91
N SER A 133 -14.77 5.10 38.18
CA SER A 133 -14.38 6.13 37.18
C SER A 133 -12.91 6.00 36.78
N ILE A 134 -12.01 5.74 37.75
CA ILE A 134 -10.59 5.47 37.47
C ILE A 134 -10.43 4.21 36.60
N GLY A 135 -11.15 3.14 36.92
CA GLY A 135 -11.11 1.89 36.14
C GLY A 135 -11.58 2.07 34.69
N LEU A 136 -12.70 2.74 34.49
CA LEU A 136 -13.24 3.05 33.15
C LEU A 136 -12.30 3.96 32.36
N PHE A 137 -11.71 4.96 33.00
CA PHE A 137 -10.72 5.83 32.37
C PHE A 137 -9.47 5.04 31.93
N GLY A 138 -8.93 4.19 32.79
CA GLY A 138 -7.79 3.33 32.45
C GLY A 138 -8.08 2.37 31.31
N LEU A 139 -9.28 1.78 31.29
CA LEU A 139 -9.72 0.92 30.20
C LEU A 139 -9.89 1.70 28.88
N GLY A 140 -10.53 2.87 28.92
CA GLY A 140 -10.68 3.73 27.75
C GLY A 140 -9.33 4.15 27.17
N LEU A 141 -8.36 4.50 28.02
CA LEU A 141 -6.99 4.80 27.59
C LEU A 141 -6.33 3.60 26.91
N LEU A 142 -6.41 2.41 27.51
CA LEU A 142 -5.85 1.20 26.91
C LEU A 142 -6.45 0.91 25.55
N LEU A 143 -7.77 1.06 25.41
CA LEU A 143 -8.48 0.89 24.14
C LEU A 143 -8.08 1.96 23.11
N ALA A 144 -7.87 3.22 23.51
CA ALA A 144 -7.37 4.27 22.64
C ALA A 144 -5.95 3.97 22.12
N VAL A 145 -5.06 3.46 22.98
CA VAL A 145 -3.71 3.04 22.56
C VAL A 145 -3.78 1.86 21.58
N VAL A 146 -4.65 0.89 21.85
CA VAL A 146 -4.88 -0.24 20.94
C VAL A 146 -5.38 0.25 19.59
N ASP A 147 -6.41 1.09 19.55
CA ASP A 147 -6.98 1.70 18.34
C ASP A 147 -5.89 2.37 17.48
N LEU A 148 -5.15 3.29 18.09
CA LEU A 148 -4.09 4.05 17.44
C LEU A 148 -2.95 3.14 16.92
N PHE A 149 -2.53 2.16 17.72
CA PHE A 149 -1.53 1.18 17.32
C PHE A 149 -2.02 0.30 16.16
N THR A 150 -3.27 -0.16 16.20
CA THR A 150 -3.84 -1.00 15.14
C THR A 150 -4.02 -0.24 13.83
N ASN A 151 -4.39 1.05 13.87
CA ASN A 151 -4.43 1.91 12.68
C ASN A 151 -3.03 2.07 12.06
N ALA A 152 -2.03 2.40 12.87
CA ALA A 152 -0.64 2.52 12.39
C ALA A 152 -0.14 1.20 11.77
N ARG A 153 -0.50 0.06 12.38
CA ARG A 153 -0.16 -1.27 11.87
C ARG A 153 -0.90 -1.61 10.57
N ALA A 154 -2.18 -1.25 10.44
CA ALA A 154 -2.95 -1.47 9.20
C ALA A 154 -2.28 -0.76 8.01
N HIS A 155 -1.93 0.52 8.18
CA HIS A 155 -1.23 1.30 7.16
C HIS A 155 0.15 0.74 6.82
N TYR A 156 0.91 0.27 7.83
CA TYR A 156 2.17 -0.43 7.60
C TYR A 156 2.00 -1.65 6.68
N LEU A 157 1.02 -2.51 6.97
CA LEU A 157 0.77 -3.73 6.21
C LEU A 157 0.29 -3.43 4.78
N ASN A 158 -0.56 -2.42 4.62
CA ASN A 158 -1.02 -1.96 3.31
C ASN A 158 0.12 -1.35 2.48
N GLY A 159 1.02 -0.58 3.10
CA GLY A 159 2.24 -0.08 2.46
C GLY A 159 3.18 -1.20 1.99
N LEU A 160 3.38 -2.24 2.81
CA LEU A 160 4.14 -3.43 2.40
C LEU A 160 3.47 -4.17 1.23
N ARG A 161 2.15 -4.34 1.28
CA ARG A 161 1.38 -4.98 0.22
C ARG A 161 1.50 -4.20 -1.09
N ALA A 162 1.40 -2.87 -1.04
CA ALA A 162 1.56 -2.00 -2.19
C ALA A 162 2.95 -2.14 -2.84
N ASN A 163 4.01 -2.16 -2.03
CA ASN A 163 5.38 -2.40 -2.50
C ASN A 163 5.53 -3.78 -3.14
N SER A 164 4.97 -4.83 -2.53
CA SER A 164 4.96 -6.18 -3.13
C SER A 164 4.23 -6.21 -4.47
N LEU A 165 3.07 -5.56 -4.59
CA LEU A 165 2.32 -5.47 -5.85
C LEU A 165 3.07 -4.66 -6.91
N ARG A 166 3.74 -3.57 -6.53
CA ARG A 166 4.62 -2.81 -7.42
C ARG A 166 5.75 -3.68 -7.98
N ASP A 167 6.39 -4.46 -7.13
CA ASP A 167 7.50 -5.32 -7.53
C ASP A 167 7.00 -6.49 -8.40
N ASN A 168 5.85 -7.06 -8.07
CA ASN A 168 5.18 -8.06 -8.92
C ASN A 168 4.80 -7.50 -10.31
N ALA A 169 4.34 -6.25 -10.39
CA ALA A 169 4.08 -5.60 -11.68
C ALA A 169 5.35 -5.43 -12.50
N HIS A 170 6.49 -5.15 -11.85
CA HIS A 170 7.80 -5.09 -12.52
C HIS A 170 8.25 -6.46 -13.03
N MET A 171 8.00 -7.52 -12.26
CA MET A 171 8.35 -8.90 -12.59
C MET A 171 7.35 -9.59 -13.54
N ALA A 172 6.19 -8.98 -13.83
CA ALA A 172 5.20 -9.59 -14.72
C ALA A 172 5.75 -9.82 -16.13
N GLU A 173 5.60 -11.05 -16.63
CA GLU A 173 6.07 -11.51 -17.95
C GLU A 173 4.93 -11.77 -18.94
N SER A 174 3.68 -11.70 -18.48
CA SER A 174 2.48 -11.92 -19.30
C SER A 174 1.40 -10.87 -18.99
N TRP A 175 0.45 -10.71 -19.90
CA TRP A 175 -0.71 -9.84 -19.66
C TRP A 175 -1.55 -10.42 -18.51
N ASP A 176 -1.82 -11.72 -18.47
CA ASP A 176 -2.64 -12.28 -17.38
C ASP A 176 -2.00 -12.07 -15.99
N ALA A 177 -0.67 -12.17 -15.88
CA ALA A 177 0.04 -11.85 -14.63
C ALA A 177 -0.08 -10.36 -14.26
N LEU A 178 0.02 -9.46 -15.25
CA LEU A 178 -0.13 -8.03 -15.02
C LEU A 178 -1.58 -7.64 -14.70
N VAL A 179 -2.59 -8.27 -15.31
CA VAL A 179 -4.01 -8.13 -14.93
C VAL A 179 -4.19 -8.55 -13.49
N ALA A 180 -3.66 -9.72 -13.09
CA ALA A 180 -3.78 -10.22 -11.72
C ALA A 180 -3.22 -9.23 -10.69
N VAL A 181 -2.11 -8.56 -11.01
CA VAL A 181 -1.56 -7.48 -10.16
C VAL A 181 -2.41 -6.21 -10.21
N ALA A 182 -2.98 -5.85 -11.37
CA ALA A 182 -3.85 -4.68 -11.51
C ALA A 182 -5.16 -4.84 -10.74
N THR A 183 -5.73 -6.04 -10.72
CA THR A 183 -7.00 -6.35 -10.04
C THR A 183 -6.82 -6.78 -8.59
N ALA A 184 -5.59 -7.05 -8.15
CA ALA A 184 -5.31 -7.35 -6.75
C ALA A 184 -5.73 -6.18 -5.84
N LYS A 185 -6.37 -6.55 -4.72
CA LYS A 185 -6.76 -5.60 -3.67
C LYS A 185 -5.54 -4.81 -3.18
N TYR A 186 -5.75 -3.51 -2.99
CA TYR A 186 -4.73 -2.59 -2.45
C TYR A 186 -4.41 -2.90 -0.98
N SER A 187 -5.43 -3.18 -0.17
CA SER A 187 -5.25 -3.59 1.20
C SER A 187 -4.90 -5.07 1.32
N SER A 188 -4.22 -5.40 2.41
CA SER A 188 -3.99 -6.79 2.84
C SER A 188 -5.12 -7.24 3.76
N ASP A 189 -5.45 -8.54 3.74
CA ASP A 189 -6.46 -9.09 4.64
C ASP A 189 -6.09 -8.85 6.13
N GLU A 190 -4.80 -8.95 6.46
CA GLU A 190 -4.29 -8.61 7.79
C GLU A 190 -4.44 -7.11 8.13
N GLY A 191 -4.24 -6.25 7.13
CA GLY A 191 -4.46 -4.81 7.27
C GLY A 191 -5.93 -4.49 7.53
N ASP A 192 -6.85 -5.12 6.81
CA ASP A 192 -8.29 -4.95 7.01
C ASP A 192 -8.74 -5.42 8.40
N LEU A 193 -8.19 -6.54 8.88
CA LEU A 193 -8.43 -7.01 10.25
C LEU A 193 -7.93 -6.01 11.29
N CYS A 194 -6.76 -5.41 11.08
CA CYS A 194 -6.25 -4.35 11.96
C CYS A 194 -7.17 -3.13 11.96
N THR A 195 -7.67 -2.70 10.80
CA THR A 195 -8.63 -1.59 10.70
C THR A 195 -9.93 -1.90 11.45
N GLN A 196 -10.49 -3.11 11.29
CA GLN A 196 -11.71 -3.52 12.02
C GLN A 196 -11.47 -3.55 13.54
N CYS A 197 -10.32 -4.06 13.99
CA CYS A 197 -9.97 -4.03 15.40
C CYS A 197 -9.85 -2.59 15.92
N ALA A 198 -9.29 -1.69 15.12
CA ALA A 198 -9.15 -0.28 15.46
C ALA A 198 -10.52 0.38 15.64
N GLU A 199 -11.42 0.20 14.68
CA GLU A 199 -12.80 0.73 14.74
C GLU A 199 -13.54 0.28 16.01
N VAL A 200 -13.45 -1.01 16.36
CA VAL A 200 -14.09 -1.54 17.57
C VAL A 200 -13.44 -0.97 18.83
N ALA A 201 -12.10 -0.92 18.89
CA ALA A 201 -11.38 -0.38 20.03
C ALA A 201 -11.67 1.12 20.24
N GLY A 202 -11.69 1.90 19.16
CA GLY A 202 -12.03 3.32 19.18
C GLY A 202 -13.46 3.57 19.66
N ALA A 203 -14.43 2.79 19.17
CA ALA A 203 -15.82 2.88 19.62
C ALA A 203 -15.96 2.56 21.12
N LEU A 204 -15.37 1.45 21.57
CA LEU A 204 -15.40 1.05 22.98
C LEU A 204 -14.71 2.08 23.88
N SER A 205 -13.60 2.66 23.41
CA SER A 205 -12.89 3.73 24.11
C SER A 205 -13.78 4.97 24.30
N ALA A 206 -14.44 5.41 23.23
CA ALA A 206 -15.34 6.56 23.28
C ALA A 206 -16.51 6.34 24.24
N PHE A 207 -17.11 5.14 24.25
CA PHE A 207 -18.18 4.79 25.20
C PHE A 207 -17.68 4.79 26.65
N ALA A 208 -16.52 4.18 26.92
CA ALA A 208 -15.95 4.16 28.26
C ALA A 208 -15.65 5.58 28.78
N ALA A 209 -15.11 6.44 27.91
CA ALA A 209 -14.85 7.84 28.23
C ALA A 209 -16.16 8.61 28.53
N ALA A 210 -17.19 8.46 27.71
CA ALA A 210 -18.49 9.12 27.91
C ALA A 210 -19.14 8.71 29.24
N ILE A 211 -19.17 7.41 29.55
CA ILE A 211 -19.70 6.90 30.82
C ILE A 211 -18.88 7.44 32.00
N GLY A 212 -17.56 7.44 31.89
CA GLY A 212 -16.67 8.00 32.92
C GLY A 212 -16.95 9.47 33.21
N VAL A 213 -17.14 10.30 32.18
CA VAL A 213 -17.49 11.72 32.33
C VAL A 213 -18.84 11.90 33.02
N VAL A 214 -19.87 11.13 32.63
CA VAL A 214 -21.20 11.20 33.25
C VAL A 214 -21.15 10.84 34.73
N LEU A 215 -20.45 9.75 35.08
CA LEU A 215 -20.28 9.33 36.48
C LEU A 215 -19.56 10.40 37.32
N LEU A 216 -18.57 11.07 36.73
CA LEU A 216 -17.81 12.11 37.42
C LEU A 216 -18.66 13.36 37.65
N ILE A 217 -19.47 13.79 36.67
CA ILE A 217 -20.39 14.94 36.81
C ILE A 217 -21.45 14.66 37.90
N VAL A 218 -22.08 13.48 37.87
CA VAL A 218 -23.12 13.09 38.85
C VAL A 218 -22.57 13.03 40.28
N HIS A 219 -21.26 12.83 40.45
CA HIS A 219 -20.64 12.76 41.77
C HIS A 219 -20.10 14.10 42.29
N VAL A 220 -19.84 15.05 41.39
CA VAL A 220 -19.32 16.39 41.72
C VAL A 220 -20.46 17.38 42.03
N ILE A 221 -21.63 17.19 41.41
CA ILE A 221 -22.87 17.94 41.68
C ILE A 221 -23.57 17.32 42.89
#